data_AF-A0A924BZE3-F1
#
_entry.id   AF-A0A924BZE3-F1
#
_cell.length_a   1.000
_cell.length_b   1.000
_cell.length_c   1.000
_cell.angle_alpha   90.00
_cell.angle_beta   90.00
_cell.angle_gamma   90.00
#
_symmetry.space_group_name_H-M   'P 1'
#
loop_
_entity.id
_entity.type
_entity.pdbx_description
1 polymer ?
#
loop_
_entity_poly.entity_id
_entity_poly.type
_entity_poly.pdbx_seq_one_letter_code
_entity_poly.pdbx_strand_id
1 'polypeptide(L)'
;NLKADTSSTALEQKIIRAKPAEAFDFCYLSTDTTFSTKITDKATCDADKFLKSSSSPHQVAGGPLAENILKCQLKPVAPSDYAPIGLTASQLARLQNAMPSGVCDWSKPGVGQQEAASPLTFATTAGGTPISAAPVVRVQQ
;
A
#
# COMPACT_ATOMS: atom_id res chain seq x y z
N ASN A 1 10.24 -26.46 3.45
CA ASN A 1 11.21 -25.53 4.06
C ASN A 1 11.63 -24.47 3.04
N LEU A 2 11.06 -23.25 3.12
CA LEU A 2 11.28 -22.18 2.11
C LEU A 2 12.76 -21.80 1.95
N LYS A 3 13.49 -21.62 3.07
CA LYS A 3 14.92 -21.25 3.05
C LYS A 3 15.82 -22.29 2.37
N ALA A 4 15.41 -23.55 2.33
CA ALA A 4 16.17 -24.64 1.74
C ALA A 4 15.77 -24.93 0.28
N ASP A 5 14.72 -24.28 -0.26
CA ASP A 5 14.25 -24.47 -1.63
C ASP A 5 15.14 -23.69 -2.61
N THR A 6 16.13 -24.39 -3.18
CA THR A 6 17.06 -23.88 -4.20
C THR A 6 16.55 -24.02 -5.64
N SER A 7 15.29 -24.45 -5.85
CA SER A 7 14.74 -24.62 -7.19
C SER A 7 14.65 -23.29 -7.96
N SER A 8 14.54 -23.36 -9.28
CA SER A 8 14.27 -22.19 -10.14
C SER A 8 12.80 -21.77 -10.18
N THR A 9 11.94 -22.33 -9.32
CA THR A 9 10.53 -21.90 -9.23
C THR A 9 10.44 -20.42 -8.83
N ALA A 10 9.48 -19.68 -9.39
CA ALA A 10 9.13 -18.34 -8.92
C ALA A 10 8.89 -18.31 -7.39
N LEU A 11 9.32 -17.23 -6.74
CA LEU A 11 9.33 -17.09 -5.28
C LEU A 11 7.93 -17.24 -4.68
N GLU A 12 6.92 -16.66 -5.31
CA GLU A 12 5.52 -16.68 -4.89
C GLU A 12 5.01 -18.13 -4.80
N GLN A 13 5.37 -18.96 -5.76
CA GLN A 13 5.00 -20.37 -5.78
C GLN A 13 5.72 -21.16 -4.68
N LYS A 14 6.99 -20.83 -4.39
CA LYS A 14 7.70 -21.42 -3.24
C LYS A 14 7.03 -21.05 -1.93
N ILE A 15 6.62 -19.79 -1.76
CA ILE A 15 5.90 -19.30 -0.58
C ILE A 15 4.58 -20.05 -0.41
N ILE A 16 3.78 -20.17 -1.48
CA ILE A 16 2.50 -20.90 -1.44
C ILE A 16 2.71 -22.36 -1.01
N ARG A 17 3.69 -23.06 -1.60
CA ARG A 17 3.99 -24.46 -1.24
C ARG A 17 4.53 -24.62 0.18
N ALA A 18 5.26 -23.64 0.68
CA ALA A 18 5.84 -23.65 2.01
C ALA A 18 4.87 -23.13 3.10
N LYS A 19 3.69 -22.62 2.72
CA LYS A 19 2.67 -22.11 3.64
C LYS A 19 2.22 -23.23 4.59
N PRO A 20 2.42 -23.10 5.92
CA PRO A 20 1.94 -24.08 6.89
C PRO A 20 0.42 -24.21 6.87
N ALA A 21 -0.11 -25.38 7.24
CA ALA A 21 -1.55 -25.62 7.25
C ALA A 21 -2.29 -24.72 8.26
N GLU A 22 -1.61 -24.32 9.33
CA GLU A 22 -2.13 -23.46 10.40
C GLU A 22 -2.13 -21.97 10.01
N ALA A 23 -1.50 -21.60 8.89
CA ALA A 23 -1.50 -20.24 8.38
C ALA A 23 -2.75 -20.03 7.51
N PHE A 24 -3.84 -19.55 8.11
CA PHE A 24 -5.07 -19.19 7.41
C PHE A 24 -5.59 -17.83 7.88
N ASP A 25 -6.33 -17.17 6.99
CA ASP A 25 -6.95 -15.89 7.31
C ASP A 25 -8.21 -16.13 8.15
N PHE A 26 -8.46 -15.25 9.11
CA PHE A 26 -9.68 -15.21 9.89
C PHE A 26 -9.99 -13.76 10.28
N CYS A 27 -11.22 -13.51 10.69
CA CYS A 27 -11.61 -12.23 11.29
C CYS A 27 -12.24 -12.44 12.67
N TYR A 28 -12.34 -11.35 13.43
CA TYR A 28 -13.23 -11.23 14.58
C TYR A 28 -14.34 -10.27 14.20
N LEU A 29 -15.59 -10.67 14.37
CA LEU A 29 -16.74 -9.80 14.07
C LEU A 29 -16.70 -8.56 14.96
N SER A 30 -17.18 -7.43 14.44
CA SER A 30 -17.23 -6.15 15.17
C SER A 30 -18.06 -6.21 16.46
N THR A 31 -18.94 -7.21 16.57
CA THR A 31 -19.72 -7.51 17.78
C THR A 31 -18.94 -8.30 18.83
N ASP A 32 -17.83 -8.97 18.47
CA ASP A 32 -16.94 -9.65 19.41
C ASP A 32 -15.88 -8.68 19.94
N THR A 33 -16.23 -7.98 21.02
CA THR A 33 -15.33 -7.06 21.72
C THR A 33 -14.20 -7.75 22.48
N THR A 34 -14.23 -9.09 22.59
CA THR A 34 -13.23 -9.89 23.30
C THR A 34 -12.19 -10.51 22.38
N PHE A 35 -12.40 -10.46 21.06
CA PHE A 35 -11.54 -11.06 20.05
C PHE A 35 -11.25 -12.55 20.33
N SER A 36 -12.29 -13.30 20.75
CA SER A 36 -12.16 -14.69 21.16
C SER A 36 -12.59 -15.67 20.08
N THR A 37 -13.55 -15.28 19.23
CA THR A 37 -14.13 -16.17 18.22
C THR A 37 -13.53 -15.91 16.84
N LYS A 38 -12.64 -16.81 16.39
CA LYS A 38 -12.06 -16.75 15.05
C LYS A 38 -13.07 -17.21 14.00
N ILE A 39 -13.47 -16.32 13.10
CA ILE A 39 -14.30 -16.63 11.95
C ILE A 39 -13.41 -16.85 10.74
N THR A 40 -13.41 -18.06 10.19
CA THR A 40 -12.62 -18.44 9.00
C THR A 40 -13.42 -18.36 7.71
N ASP A 41 -14.74 -18.27 7.77
CA ASP A 41 -15.58 -18.02 6.60
C ASP A 41 -15.52 -16.55 6.19
N LYS A 42 -14.86 -16.29 5.06
CA LYS A 42 -14.71 -14.96 4.47
C LYS A 42 -16.07 -14.29 4.19
N ALA A 43 -17.09 -15.05 3.79
CA ALA A 43 -18.40 -14.48 3.48
C ALA A 43 -19.07 -13.90 4.74
N THR A 44 -18.93 -14.60 5.88
CA THR A 44 -19.36 -14.09 7.18
C THR A 44 -18.60 -12.82 7.58
N CYS A 45 -17.28 -12.78 7.37
CA CYS A 45 -16.49 -11.56 7.60
C CYS A 45 -16.96 -10.39 6.72
N ASP A 46 -17.23 -10.62 5.43
CA ASP A 46 -17.62 -9.56 4.49
C ASP A 46 -19.06 -9.05 4.69
N ALA A 47 -19.90 -9.83 5.40
CA ALA A 47 -21.23 -9.39 5.83
C ALA A 47 -21.17 -8.38 6.99
N ASP A 48 -20.08 -8.34 7.76
CA ASP A 48 -19.84 -7.29 8.73
C ASP A 48 -19.41 -6.00 8.03
N LYS A 49 -20.25 -4.96 8.15
CA LYS A 49 -20.04 -3.67 7.47
C LYS A 49 -18.70 -3.00 7.80
N PHE A 50 -18.10 -3.30 8.95
CA PHE A 50 -16.83 -2.71 9.38
C PHE A 50 -15.61 -3.50 8.94
N LEU A 51 -15.80 -4.77 8.57
CA LEU A 51 -14.72 -5.65 8.11
C LEU A 51 -14.71 -5.80 6.59
N LYS A 52 -15.82 -5.47 5.93
CA LYS A 52 -15.93 -5.48 4.48
C LYS A 52 -14.81 -4.66 3.85
N SER A 53 -13.96 -5.33 3.08
CA SER A 53 -12.89 -4.68 2.33
C SER A 53 -13.48 -3.65 1.36
N SER A 54 -12.88 -2.46 1.35
CA SER A 54 -13.26 -1.35 0.48
C SER A 54 -12.03 -0.86 -0.27
N SER A 55 -12.22 -0.38 -1.50
CA SER A 55 -11.13 0.22 -2.26
C SER A 55 -10.64 1.50 -1.59
N SER A 56 -9.34 1.72 -1.62
CA SER A 56 -8.74 2.97 -1.15
C SER A 56 -9.17 4.13 -2.07
N PRO A 57 -9.07 5.39 -1.60
CA PRO A 57 -9.25 6.55 -2.48
C PRO A 57 -8.33 6.52 -3.72
N HIS A 58 -7.11 5.97 -3.64
CA HIS A 58 -6.22 5.83 -4.79
C HIS A 58 -6.73 4.79 -5.79
N GLN A 59 -7.16 3.62 -5.32
CA GLN A 59 -7.78 2.59 -6.17
C GLN A 59 -9.03 3.12 -6.87
N VAL A 60 -9.90 3.82 -6.14
CA VAL A 60 -11.11 4.43 -6.73
C VAL A 60 -10.73 5.51 -7.78
N ALA A 61 -9.60 6.19 -7.61
CA ALA A 61 -9.05 7.13 -8.58
C ALA A 61 -8.27 6.46 -9.75
N GLY A 62 -8.31 5.12 -9.87
CA GLY A 62 -7.65 4.36 -10.95
C GLY A 62 -6.24 3.88 -10.62
N GLY A 63 -5.79 4.02 -9.37
CA GLY A 63 -4.51 3.51 -8.89
C GLY A 63 -4.47 1.97 -8.78
N PRO A 64 -3.27 1.37 -8.76
CA PRO A 64 -3.13 -0.08 -8.71
C PRO A 64 -3.49 -0.64 -7.33
N LEU A 65 -3.99 -1.88 -7.29
CA LEU A 65 -4.26 -2.62 -6.05
C LEU A 65 -3.02 -2.74 -5.13
N ALA A 66 -1.82 -2.68 -5.72
CA ALA A 66 -0.56 -2.74 -4.99
C ALA A 66 -0.32 -1.53 -4.06
N GLU A 67 -1.02 -0.41 -4.24
CA GLU A 67 -0.90 0.80 -3.39
C GLU A 67 0.54 1.31 -3.19
N ASN A 68 1.43 1.07 -4.17
CA ASN A 68 2.87 1.35 -4.04
C ASN A 68 3.33 2.62 -4.77
N ILE A 69 2.41 3.39 -5.36
CA ILE A 69 2.68 4.70 -5.96
C ILE A 69 2.26 5.78 -4.97
N LEU A 70 3.16 6.16 -4.07
CA LEU A 70 2.88 7.13 -2.99
C LEU A 70 2.81 8.57 -3.49
N LYS A 71 3.75 8.96 -4.36
CA LYS A 71 3.76 10.24 -5.07
C LYS A 71 3.72 9.97 -6.56
N CYS A 72 2.56 10.17 -7.18
CA CYS A 72 2.40 9.95 -8.61
C CYS A 72 3.08 11.05 -9.43
N GLN A 73 3.50 10.70 -10.65
CA GLN A 73 3.73 11.68 -11.69
C GLN A 73 2.38 12.19 -12.20
N LEU A 74 2.33 13.43 -12.69
CA LEU A 74 1.08 14.04 -13.16
C LEU A 74 0.96 13.99 -14.67
N LYS A 75 -0.27 13.82 -15.16
CA LYS A 75 -0.69 14.05 -16.55
C LYS A 75 -1.80 15.10 -16.61
N PRO A 76 -1.97 15.82 -17.73
CA PRO A 76 -3.11 16.71 -17.91
C PRO A 76 -4.44 15.97 -17.74
N VAL A 77 -5.48 16.68 -17.30
CA VAL A 77 -6.84 16.14 -17.23
C VAL A 77 -7.34 15.86 -18.65
N ALA A 78 -7.52 14.59 -19.01
CA ALA A 78 -8.08 14.18 -20.29
C ALA A 78 -9.53 13.68 -20.10
N PRO A 79 -10.54 14.21 -20.85
CA PRO A 79 -11.93 13.75 -20.76
C PRO A 79 -12.08 12.24 -21.01
N SER A 80 -11.34 11.76 -22.03
CA SER A 80 -10.52 10.55 -21.98
C SER A 80 -10.74 9.56 -20.85
N ASP A 81 -10.14 9.93 -19.72
CA ASP A 81 -9.87 9.10 -18.57
C ASP A 81 -11.13 8.79 -17.75
N TYR A 82 -12.25 9.45 -18.05
CA TYR A 82 -13.51 9.34 -17.30
C TYR A 82 -14.59 8.56 -18.07
N ALA A 83 -14.24 7.92 -19.20
CA ALA A 83 -15.15 7.07 -19.96
C ALA A 83 -15.47 5.74 -19.23
N PRO A 84 -16.64 5.11 -19.48
CA PRO A 84 -17.71 5.53 -20.39
C PRO A 84 -18.74 6.48 -19.76
N ILE A 85 -18.74 6.65 -18.43
CA ILE A 85 -19.72 7.51 -17.74
C ILE A 85 -19.53 8.98 -18.14
N GLY A 86 -18.27 9.41 -18.28
CA GLY A 86 -17.89 10.76 -18.65
C GLY A 86 -18.08 11.79 -17.53
N LEU A 87 -17.51 12.97 -17.74
CA LEU A 87 -17.82 14.18 -16.96
C LEU A 87 -18.55 15.17 -17.85
N THR A 88 -19.50 15.91 -17.29
CA THR A 88 -20.07 17.06 -17.99
C THR A 88 -19.01 18.16 -18.19
N ALA A 89 -19.23 19.07 -19.13
CA ALA A 89 -18.31 20.18 -19.38
C ALA A 89 -18.03 21.02 -18.12
N SER A 90 -19.05 21.26 -17.29
CA SER A 90 -18.89 22.02 -16.03
C SER A 90 -18.12 21.23 -14.97
N GLN A 91 -18.31 19.91 -14.88
CA GLN A 91 -17.54 19.04 -13.99
C GLN A 91 -16.07 18.97 -14.42
N LEU A 92 -15.81 18.84 -15.72
CA LEU A 92 -14.46 18.84 -16.27
C LEU A 92 -13.74 20.16 -16.00
N ALA A 93 -14.39 21.29 -16.25
CA ALA A 93 -13.82 22.61 -15.97
C ALA A 93 -13.52 22.79 -14.47
N ARG A 94 -14.42 22.34 -13.60
CA ARG A 94 -14.18 22.35 -12.14
C ARG A 94 -12.98 21.49 -11.76
N LEU A 95 -12.82 20.31 -12.36
CA LEU A 95 -11.69 19.42 -12.11
C LEU A 95 -10.38 20.05 -12.56
N GLN A 96 -10.33 20.63 -13.76
CA GLN A 96 -9.15 21.33 -14.28
C GLN A 96 -8.74 22.51 -13.38
N ASN A 97 -9.71 23.25 -12.85
CA ASN A 97 -9.43 24.35 -11.92
C ASN A 97 -8.94 23.86 -10.55
N ALA A 98 -9.45 22.74 -10.05
CA ALA A 98 -9.02 22.16 -8.78
C ALA A 98 -7.65 21.49 -8.87
N MET A 99 -7.29 20.95 -10.04
CA MET A 99 -6.06 20.22 -10.32
C MET A 99 -5.28 20.88 -11.47
N PRO A 100 -4.79 22.13 -11.30
CA PRO A 100 -4.19 22.90 -12.39
C PRO A 100 -2.88 22.28 -12.92
N SER A 101 -2.20 21.48 -12.11
CA SER A 101 -0.98 20.76 -12.51
C SER A 101 -1.26 19.36 -13.08
N GLY A 102 -2.53 18.96 -13.18
CA GLY A 102 -2.93 17.64 -13.66
C GLY A 102 -3.29 16.64 -12.55
N VAL A 103 -3.63 15.43 -12.97
CA VAL A 103 -4.02 14.30 -12.12
C VAL A 103 -2.97 13.19 -12.20
N CYS A 104 -3.05 12.21 -11.29
CA CYS A 104 -2.10 11.10 -11.28
C CYS A 104 -2.07 10.33 -12.61
N ASP A 105 -0.87 10.12 -13.13
CA ASP A 105 -0.58 9.18 -14.19
C ASP A 105 -0.20 7.83 -13.60
N TRP A 106 -1.20 7.01 -13.29
CA TRP A 106 -1.01 5.67 -12.70
C TRP A 106 -0.31 4.68 -13.63
N SER A 107 -0.07 5.03 -14.90
CA SER A 107 0.71 4.20 -15.84
C SER A 107 2.22 4.29 -15.60
N LYS A 108 2.66 5.25 -14.76
CA LYS A 108 4.07 5.51 -14.48
C LYS A 108 4.43 5.15 -13.03
N PRO A 109 5.70 4.80 -12.77
CA PRO A 109 6.19 4.68 -11.40
C PRO A 109 6.09 6.01 -10.65
N GLY A 110 6.04 5.94 -9.33
CA GLY A 110 6.06 7.09 -8.46
C GLY A 110 7.34 7.90 -8.59
N VAL A 111 7.25 9.19 -8.26
CA VAL A 111 8.40 10.10 -8.21
C VAL A 111 9.38 9.60 -7.16
N GLY A 112 10.59 9.23 -7.59
CA GLY A 112 11.62 8.67 -6.71
C GLY A 112 11.33 7.26 -6.22
N GLN A 113 10.38 6.55 -6.83
CA GLN A 113 10.12 5.14 -6.51
C GLN A 113 11.35 4.30 -6.86
N GLN A 114 11.75 3.46 -5.92
CA GLN A 114 12.87 2.54 -6.03
C GLN A 114 12.50 1.21 -5.37
N GLU A 115 13.25 0.16 -5.69
CA GLU A 115 13.15 -1.11 -5.00
C GLU A 115 13.39 -0.94 -3.49
N ALA A 116 12.66 -1.70 -2.69
CA ALA A 116 12.81 -1.65 -1.25
C ALA A 116 14.21 -2.15 -0.85
N ALA A 117 15.04 -1.26 -0.29
CA ALA A 117 16.28 -1.65 0.36
C ALA A 117 15.96 -2.11 1.78
N SER A 118 16.02 -3.43 2.04
CA SER A 118 15.78 -4.01 3.36
C SER A 118 16.71 -5.19 3.63
N PRO A 119 17.22 -5.37 4.87
CA PRO A 119 17.04 -4.48 6.02
C PRO A 119 17.87 -3.20 5.88
N LEU A 120 17.27 -2.05 6.19
CA LEU A 120 18.03 -0.81 6.36
C LEU A 120 18.86 -0.96 7.63
N THR A 121 20.19 -1.00 7.49
CA THR A 121 21.09 -1.03 8.65
C THR A 121 21.33 0.36 9.21
N PHE A 122 21.00 1.42 8.45
CA PHE A 122 21.32 2.83 8.73
C PHE A 122 22.81 3.08 9.07
N ALA A 123 23.67 2.09 8.82
CA ALA A 123 25.05 2.08 9.28
C ALA A 123 25.96 2.86 8.34
N THR A 124 25.65 2.90 7.04
CA THR A 124 26.40 3.66 6.04
C THR A 124 25.57 3.91 4.76
N THR A 125 25.47 5.18 4.38
CA THR A 125 25.27 5.77 3.03
C THR A 125 24.10 5.34 2.13
N ALA A 126 23.29 4.34 2.48
CA ALA A 126 22.01 4.10 1.81
C ALA A 126 20.86 4.27 2.81
N GLY A 127 20.46 5.52 3.04
CA GLY A 127 19.20 5.87 3.72
C GLY A 127 19.30 6.57 5.07
N GLY A 128 20.49 6.91 5.57
CA GLY A 128 20.60 7.72 6.78
C GLY A 128 22.03 8.13 7.14
N THR A 129 22.15 9.33 7.70
CA THR A 129 23.34 9.78 8.44
C THR A 129 23.13 9.42 9.91
N PRO A 130 24.14 8.87 10.62
CA PRO A 130 24.04 8.65 12.06
C PRO A 130 23.67 9.93 12.80
N ILE A 131 22.74 9.84 13.74
CA ILE A 131 22.44 10.93 14.68
C ILE A 131 23.72 11.19 15.50
N SER A 132 24.05 12.46 15.74
CA SER A 132 25.20 12.85 16.57
C SER A 132 25.18 12.17 17.94
N ALA A 133 26.36 12.02 18.56
CA ALA A 133 26.48 11.52 19.92
C ALA A 133 25.55 12.26 20.89
N ALA A 134 25.04 11.55 21.91
CA ALA A 134 24.19 12.12 22.94
C ALA A 134 24.90 13.31 23.65
N PRO A 135 24.18 14.40 23.97
CA PRO A 135 24.77 15.51 24.71
C PRO A 135 25.21 15.06 26.10
N VAL A 136 26.48 15.32 26.43
CA VAL A 136 27.03 15.04 27.76
C VAL A 136 26.72 16.21 28.68
N VAL A 137 25.95 15.96 29.74
CA VAL A 137 25.75 16.94 30.80
C VAL A 137 27.05 17.03 31.62
N ARG A 138 27.70 18.20 31.61
CA ARG A 138 28.80 18.47 32.55
C ARG A 138 28.20 18.73 33.93
N VAL A 139 28.49 17.86 34.88
CA VAL A 139 28.35 18.20 36.30
C VAL A 139 29.54 19.07 36.66
N GLN A 140 29.30 20.36 36.88
CA GLN A 140 30.31 21.25 37.47
C GLN A 140 30.47 20.86 38.95
N GLN A 141 31.72 20.63 39.37
CA GLN A 141 32.08 20.38 40.77
C GLN A 141 32.06 21.68 41.57
#